data_AF-A0AAE7BGK6-F1
#
_entry.id   AF-A0AAE7BGK6-F1
#
_cell.length_a   1.000
_cell.length_b   1.000
_cell.length_c   1.000
_cell.angle_alpha   90.00
_cell.angle_beta   90.00
_cell.angle_gamma   90.00
#
_symmetry.space_group_name_H-M   'P 1'
#
loop_
_entity.id
_entity.type
_entity.pdbx_description
1 polymer ?
#
loop_
_entity_poly.entity_id
_entity_poly.type
_entity_poly.pdbx_seq_one_letter_code
_entity_poly.pdbx_strand_id
1 'polypeptide(L)'
;MQLDVSEEVILSQLGYSKSEASLKQAEKMIESTTNFDKFAKHILTLNDHLKKMNAYVGLSNKTNYLKIKCDENDSEEILQEFHDEVSHWANKYNVKLQRLDNKPIYYILGTI
;
A
#
# COMPACT_ATOMS: atom_id res chain seq x y z
N MET A 1 -5.25 -8.25 -21.99
CA MET A 1 -4.47 -7.07 -21.60
C MET A 1 -3.83 -7.38 -20.24
N GLN A 2 -2.55 -7.73 -20.19
CA GLN A 2 -1.81 -7.72 -18.93
C GLN A 2 -1.66 -6.25 -18.57
N LEU A 3 -2.43 -5.77 -17.58
CA LEU A 3 -2.18 -4.48 -16.96
C LEU A 3 -0.81 -4.58 -16.28
N ASP A 4 0.22 -4.10 -16.96
CA ASP A 4 1.53 -3.81 -16.37
C ASP A 4 1.30 -2.64 -15.41
N VAL A 5 1.43 -2.89 -14.10
CA VAL A 5 1.17 -1.84 -13.11
C VAL A 5 2.43 -0.99 -12.99
N SER A 6 2.61 -0.04 -13.90
CA SER A 6 3.73 0.89 -13.90
C SER A 6 3.64 1.91 -12.76
N GLU A 7 4.77 2.54 -12.42
CA GLU A 7 4.88 3.60 -11.42
C GLU A 7 3.89 4.74 -11.68
N GLU A 8 3.68 5.14 -12.93
CA GLU A 8 2.69 6.14 -13.31
C GLU A 8 1.27 5.76 -12.91
N VAL A 9 0.91 4.48 -13.12
CA VAL A 9 -0.43 3.95 -12.82
C VAL A 9 -0.62 3.95 -11.31
N ILE A 10 0.36 3.46 -10.55
CA ILE A 10 0.34 3.51 -9.09
C ILE A 10 0.16 4.94 -8.60
N LEU A 11 0.98 5.89 -9.08
CA LEU A 11 0.88 7.29 -8.66
C LEU A 11 -0.50 7.86 -8.91
N SER A 12 -1.05 7.69 -10.12
CA SER A 12 -2.39 8.19 -10.45
C SER A 12 -3.48 7.55 -9.60
N GLN A 13 -3.41 6.25 -9.35
CA GLN A 13 -4.43 5.53 -8.57
C GLN A 13 -4.36 5.85 -7.06
N LEU A 14 -3.16 6.11 -6.55
CA LEU A 14 -2.94 6.55 -5.18
C LEU A 14 -3.16 8.07 -5.00
N GLY A 15 -3.43 8.81 -6.09
CA GLY A 15 -3.70 10.26 -6.04
C GLY A 15 -2.46 11.14 -5.93
N TYR A 16 -1.28 10.63 -6.28
CA TYR A 16 -0.04 11.40 -6.33
C TYR A 16 0.12 12.12 -7.67
N SER A 17 0.72 13.32 -7.61
CA SER A 17 1.18 14.04 -8.80
C SER A 17 2.27 13.24 -9.51
N LYS A 18 2.18 13.16 -10.85
CA LYS A 18 3.18 12.56 -11.74
C LYS A 18 4.42 13.46 -11.89
N SER A 19 5.01 13.85 -10.76
CA SER A 19 6.26 14.60 -10.73
C SER A 19 7.43 13.65 -10.84
N GLU A 20 8.56 14.13 -11.38
CA GLU A 20 9.76 13.31 -11.59
C GLU A 20 10.27 12.67 -10.28
N ALA A 21 10.14 13.38 -9.16
CA ALA A 21 10.46 12.85 -7.83
C ALA A 21 9.53 11.69 -7.41
N SER A 22 8.22 11.84 -7.62
CA SER A 22 7.22 10.80 -7.30
C SER A 22 7.41 9.57 -8.17
N LEU A 23 7.73 9.76 -9.46
CA LEU A 23 8.00 8.68 -10.41
C LEU A 23 9.21 7.86 -9.97
N LYS A 24 10.35 8.53 -9.73
CA LYS A 24 11.56 7.85 -9.21
C LYS A 24 11.32 7.16 -7.88
N GLN A 25 10.47 7.72 -7.02
CA GLN A 25 10.14 7.09 -5.73
C GLN A 25 9.28 5.84 -5.93
N ALA A 26 8.26 5.90 -6.78
CA ALA A 26 7.40 4.76 -7.09
C ALA A 26 8.16 3.67 -7.85
N GLU A 27 9.01 4.02 -8.82
CA GLU A 27 9.91 3.10 -9.52
C GLU A 27 10.81 2.34 -8.53
N LYS A 28 11.55 3.07 -7.68
CA LYS A 28 12.38 2.46 -6.63
C LYS A 28 11.59 1.56 -5.70
N MET A 29 10.32 1.90 -5.42
CA MET A 29 9.46 1.05 -4.60
C MET A 29 9.13 -0.25 -5.29
N ILE A 30 8.73 -0.19 -6.56
CA ILE A 30 8.40 -1.38 -7.35
C ILE A 30 9.63 -2.29 -7.43
N GLU A 31 10.81 -1.72 -7.69
CA GLU A 31 12.07 -2.46 -7.73
C GLU A 31 12.48 -3.06 -6.38
N SER A 32 12.29 -2.31 -5.28
CA SER A 32 12.62 -2.79 -3.92
C SER A 32 11.63 -3.85 -3.43
N THR A 33 10.39 -3.81 -3.91
CA THR A 33 9.31 -4.67 -3.45
C THR A 33 9.30 -5.99 -4.20
N THR A 34 9.56 -7.09 -3.50
CA THR A 34 9.69 -8.40 -4.14
C THR A 34 8.35 -8.86 -4.74
N ASN A 35 8.36 -9.29 -6.01
CA ASN A 35 7.17 -9.80 -6.72
C ASN A 35 6.00 -8.79 -6.77
N PHE A 36 6.29 -7.48 -6.81
CA PHE A 36 5.28 -6.42 -6.80
C PHE A 36 4.13 -6.65 -7.80
N ASP A 37 4.45 -6.99 -9.04
CA ASP A 37 3.47 -7.13 -10.13
C ASP A 37 2.35 -8.16 -9.81
N LYS A 38 2.66 -9.20 -9.03
CA LYS A 38 1.68 -10.24 -8.64
C LYS A 38 0.52 -9.68 -7.82
N PHE A 39 0.78 -8.67 -6.99
CA PHE A 39 -0.22 -8.11 -6.08
C PHE A 39 -0.52 -6.63 -6.34
N ALA A 40 0.22 -5.95 -7.22
CA ALA A 40 0.08 -4.54 -7.53
C ALA A 40 -1.36 -4.15 -7.89
N LYS A 41 -2.06 -4.98 -8.68
CA LYS A 41 -3.47 -4.78 -9.04
C LYS A 41 -4.40 -4.81 -7.83
N HIS A 42 -4.07 -5.66 -6.86
CA HIS A 42 -4.83 -5.82 -5.64
C HIS A 42 -4.55 -4.70 -4.64
N ILE A 43 -3.42 -3.98 -4.75
CA ILE A 43 -3.16 -2.77 -3.96
C ILE A 43 -4.18 -1.69 -4.30
N LEU A 44 -4.54 -1.55 -5.57
CA LEU A 44 -5.52 -0.54 -6.01
C LEU A 44 -6.89 -0.80 -5.38
N THR A 45 -7.34 -2.05 -5.43
CA THR A 45 -8.58 -2.49 -4.78
C THR A 45 -8.51 -2.31 -3.27
N LEU A 46 -7.39 -2.66 -2.65
CA LEU A 46 -7.18 -2.44 -1.22
C LEU A 46 -7.27 -0.95 -0.88
N ASN A 47 -6.58 -0.09 -1.61
CA ASN A 47 -6.61 1.36 -1.38
C ASN A 47 -8.03 1.92 -1.45
N ASP A 48 -8.81 1.51 -2.45
CA ASP A 48 -10.21 1.94 -2.56
C ASP A 48 -11.07 1.45 -1.39
N HIS A 49 -10.83 0.21 -0.94
CA HIS A 49 -11.52 -0.34 0.22
C HIS A 49 -11.17 0.41 1.51
N LEU A 50 -9.88 0.69 1.70
CA LEU A 50 -9.33 1.38 2.85
C LEU A 50 -9.82 2.83 2.97
N LYS A 51 -10.06 3.52 1.85
CA LYS A 51 -10.59 4.91 1.87
C LYS A 51 -11.90 5.04 2.61
N LYS A 52 -12.72 3.99 2.68
CA LYS A 52 -13.99 3.96 3.44
C LYS A 52 -13.77 4.02 4.96
N MET A 53 -12.59 3.61 5.41
CA MET A 53 -12.16 3.52 6.80
C MET A 53 -11.09 4.57 7.11
N ASN A 54 -11.10 5.72 6.41
CA ASN A 54 -10.09 6.78 6.51
C ASN A 54 -8.63 6.29 6.36
N ALA A 55 -8.44 5.15 5.71
CA ALA A 55 -7.14 4.55 5.46
C ALA A 55 -6.76 4.66 3.98
N TYR A 56 -5.47 4.61 3.70
CA TYR A 56 -4.96 4.69 2.34
C TYR A 56 -3.61 4.00 2.20
N VAL A 57 -3.32 3.58 0.97
CA VAL A 57 -1.99 3.15 0.56
C VAL A 57 -1.26 4.35 -0.01
N GLY A 58 0.00 4.53 0.37
CA GLY A 58 0.81 5.65 -0.08
C GLY A 58 2.29 5.34 -0.11
N LEU A 59 3.05 6.29 -0.66
CA LEU A 59 4.51 6.25 -0.67
C LEU A 59 5.06 6.60 0.73
N SER A 60 6.11 5.90 1.11
CA SER A 60 6.89 6.14 2.32
C SER A 60 8.06 7.07 2.01
N ASN A 61 8.24 8.08 2.85
CA ASN A 61 9.38 9.00 2.74
C ASN A 61 10.63 8.49 3.48
N LYS A 62 10.46 7.45 4.31
CA LYS A 62 11.55 6.86 5.11
C LYS A 62 12.09 5.56 4.53
N THR A 63 11.31 4.89 3.70
CA THR A 63 11.60 3.57 3.16
C THR A 63 11.24 3.52 1.69
N ASN A 64 11.87 2.62 0.95
CA ASN A 64 11.52 2.34 -0.45
C ASN A 64 10.38 1.33 -0.56
N TYR A 65 9.44 1.32 0.40
CA TYR A 65 8.31 0.39 0.43
C TYR A 65 7.00 1.12 0.62
N LEU A 66 5.95 0.67 -0.06
CA LEU A 66 4.60 1.23 0.11
C LEU A 66 4.19 1.11 1.57
N LYS A 67 3.52 2.15 2.05
CA LYS A 67 2.94 2.15 3.39
C LYS A 67 1.42 2.18 3.29
N ILE A 68 0.77 1.38 4.10
CA ILE A 68 -0.65 1.44 4.37
C ILE A 68 -0.79 2.19 5.68
N LYS A 69 -1.53 3.30 5.68
CA LYS A 69 -1.77 4.11 6.88
C LYS A 69 -3.27 4.24 7.09
N CYS A 70 -3.73 4.03 8.32
CA CYS A 70 -5.05 4.44 8.79
C CYS A 70 -4.92 5.65 9.72
N ASP A 71 -5.99 6.42 9.88
CA ASP A 71 -6.03 7.54 10.80
C ASP A 71 -6.23 7.03 12.23
N GLU A 72 -5.39 7.50 13.17
CA GLU A 72 -5.44 7.05 14.56
C GLU A 72 -6.56 7.72 15.38
N ASN A 73 -7.24 8.72 14.80
CA ASN A 73 -8.39 9.38 15.42
C ASN A 73 -9.72 8.65 15.16
N ASP A 74 -9.70 7.58 14.35
CA ASP A 74 -10.88 6.74 14.15
C ASP A 74 -11.20 5.88 15.37
N SER A 75 -12.43 5.41 15.44
CA SER A 75 -12.89 4.49 16.49
C SER A 75 -12.07 3.20 16.52
N GLU A 76 -11.90 2.60 17.70
CA GLU A 76 -11.22 1.30 17.87
C GLU A 76 -11.79 0.22 16.93
N GLU A 77 -13.09 0.24 16.67
CA GLU A 77 -13.77 -0.64 15.72
C GLU A 77 -13.24 -0.49 14.28
N ILE A 78 -13.05 0.75 13.80
CA ILE A 78 -12.54 1.03 12.45
C ILE A 78 -11.07 0.61 12.36
N LEU A 79 -10.28 0.88 13.41
CA LEU A 79 -8.89 0.46 13.48
C LEU A 79 -8.78 -1.07 13.45
N GLN A 80 -9.66 -1.77 14.16
CA GLN A 80 -9.70 -3.22 14.16
C GLN A 80 -10.09 -3.78 12.80
N GLU A 81 -11.16 -3.27 12.17
CA GLU A 81 -11.54 -3.64 10.80
C GLU A 81 -10.41 -3.38 9.80
N PHE A 82 -9.73 -2.24 9.91
CA PHE A 82 -8.55 -1.94 9.11
C PHE A 82 -7.45 -2.99 9.26
N HIS A 83 -7.12 -3.35 10.51
CA HIS A 83 -6.11 -4.35 10.81
C HIS A 83 -6.49 -5.72 10.24
N ASP A 84 -7.75 -6.13 10.39
CA ASP A 84 -8.28 -7.37 9.86
C ASP A 84 -8.26 -7.38 8.33
N GLU A 85 -8.70 -6.31 7.66
CA GLU A 85 -8.70 -6.19 6.20
C GLU A 85 -7.29 -6.22 5.61
N VAL A 86 -6.36 -5.47 6.20
CA VAL A 86 -4.96 -5.46 5.76
C VAL A 86 -4.33 -6.83 5.96
N SER A 87 -4.58 -7.48 7.10
CA SER A 87 -4.08 -8.83 7.38
C SER A 87 -4.70 -9.87 6.45
N HIS A 88 -6.01 -9.79 6.19
CA HIS A 88 -6.73 -10.70 5.31
C HIS A 88 -6.22 -10.59 3.87
N TRP A 89 -6.08 -9.36 3.37
CA TRP A 89 -5.48 -9.10 2.05
C TRP A 89 -4.05 -9.63 1.97
N ALA A 90 -3.24 -9.38 2.99
CA ALA A 90 -1.85 -9.84 3.03
C ALA A 90 -1.75 -11.37 2.97
N ASN A 91 -2.53 -12.07 3.78
CA ASN A 91 -2.59 -13.53 3.76
C ASN A 91 -3.14 -14.07 2.44
N LYS A 92 -4.17 -13.43 1.87
CA LYS A 92 -4.79 -13.84 0.60
C LYS A 92 -3.82 -13.80 -0.58
N TYR A 93 -2.92 -12.82 -0.61
CA TYR A 93 -1.96 -12.62 -1.70
C TYR A 93 -0.51 -12.98 -1.30
N ASN A 94 -0.31 -13.65 -0.15
CA ASN A 94 1.00 -13.95 0.45
C ASN A 94 1.94 -12.74 0.57
N VAL A 95 1.36 -11.55 0.75
CA VAL A 95 2.12 -10.31 0.87
C VAL A 95 2.66 -10.19 2.29
N LYS A 96 3.97 -10.00 2.38
CA LYS A 96 4.69 -9.74 3.61
C LYS A 96 4.53 -8.27 3.99
N LEU A 97 3.89 -8.05 5.14
CA LEU A 97 3.72 -6.72 5.73
C LEU A 97 4.59 -6.56 6.98
N GLN A 98 5.11 -5.35 7.19
CA GLN A 98 5.82 -4.96 8.40
C GLN A 98 5.07 -3.84 9.10
N ARG A 99 4.46 -4.12 10.25
CA ARG A 99 3.81 -3.10 11.08
C ARG A 99 4.85 -2.17 11.70
N LEU A 100 4.54 -0.88 11.77
CA LEU A 100 5.31 0.09 12.53
C LEU A 100 4.82 0.07 14.00
N ASP A 101 5.76 -0.11 14.94
CA ASP A 101 5.45 -0.13 16.37
C ASP A 101 4.61 1.07 16.81
N ASN A 102 3.54 0.77 17.56
CA ASN A 102 2.56 1.72 18.10
C ASN A 102 1.75 2.54 17.08
N LYS A 103 1.75 2.21 15.78
CA LYS A 103 0.93 2.93 14.79
C LYS A 103 0.11 1.99 13.90
N PRO A 104 -1.05 2.45 13.40
CA PRO A 104 -1.81 1.72 12.38
C PRO A 104 -1.17 1.94 11.00
N ILE A 105 0.12 1.62 10.90
CA ILE A 105 0.92 1.78 9.69
C ILE A 105 1.61 0.46 9.37
N TYR A 106 1.50 0.01 8.12
CA TYR A 106 2.10 -1.21 7.62
C TYR A 106 2.96 -0.92 6.38
N TYR A 107 4.16 -1.46 6.31
CA TYR A 107 5.00 -1.42 5.13
C TYR A 107 4.86 -2.70 4.33
N ILE A 108 4.70 -2.57 3.01
CA ILE A 108 4.59 -3.70 2.09
C ILE A 108 5.99 -4.09 1.61
N LEU A 109 6.50 -5.24 2.06
CA LEU A 109 7.85 -5.71 1.72
C LEU A 109 7.89 -6.49 0.39
N GLY A 110 6.78 -7.11 -0.01
CA GLY A 110 6.67 -7.94 -1.20
C GLY A 110 5.88 -9.21 -0.94
N THR A 111 5.85 -10.15 -1.88
CA THR A 111 5.20 -11.46 -1.69
C THR A 111 6.21 -12.60 -1.80
N ILE A 112 5.96 -13.67 -1.02
CA ILE A 112 6.82 -14.86 -0.86
C ILE A 112 6.46 -15.91 -1.91
#